data_AF-A0A8S2XZH3-F1
#
_entry.id   AF-A0A8S2XZH3-F1
#
_cell.length_a   1.000
_cell.length_b   1.000
_cell.length_c   1.000
_cell.angle_alpha   90.00
_cell.angle_beta   90.00
_cell.angle_gamma   90.00
#
_symmetry.space_group_name_H-M   'P 1'
#
loop_
_entity.id
_entity.type
_entity.pdbx_description
1 polymer ?
#
loop_
_entity_poly.entity_id
_entity_poly.type
_entity_poly.pdbx_seq_one_letter_code
_entity_poly.pdbx_strand_id
1 'polypeptide(L)' 'MFGDEMSRLIGCRPNFVRMFFTDPKLWLKCQMGVIMNPQYRLCGPHAQPKEARRIIMKTQWAPSGINFIQLAMLY' A
#
# COMPACT_ATOMS: atom_id res chain seq x y z
N MET A 1 -6.00 7.50 11.74
CA MET A 1 -5.25 8.67 11.25
C MET A 1 -3.95 8.94 12.04
N PHE A 2 -3.44 7.99 12.83
CA PHE A 2 -2.19 8.14 13.62
C PHE A 2 -0.92 7.78 12.82
N GLY A 3 -1.00 6.75 11.97
CA GLY A 3 0.15 6.25 11.21
C GLY A 3 0.69 7.25 10.18
N ASP A 4 -0.18 8.04 9.55
CA ASP A 4 0.24 9.09 8.62
C ASP A 4 1.04 10.21 9.29
N GLU A 5 0.60 10.64 10.47
CA GLU A 5 1.22 11.72 11.23
C GLU A 5 2.58 11.29 11.79
N MET A 6 2.66 10.06 12.30
CA MET A 6 3.92 9.43 12.68
C MET A 6 4.86 9.24 11.48
N SER A 7 4.34 8.83 10.31
CA SER A 7 5.15 8.71 9.11
C SER A 7 5.73 10.05 8.62
N ARG A 8 5.02 11.15 8.91
CA ARG A 8 5.48 12.51 8.60
C ARG A 8 6.60 12.95 9.55
N LEU A 9 6.48 12.63 10.85
CA LEU A 9 7.53 12.88 11.84
C LEU A 9 8.82 12.09 11.54
N ILE A 10 8.70 10.84 11.08
CA ILE A 10 9.85 9.98 10.75
C ILE A 10 10.40 10.28 9.34
N GLY A 11 9.63 10.97 8.47
CA GLY A 11 10.02 11.25 7.08
C GLY A 11 9.83 10.06 6.13
N CYS A 12 9.03 9.08 6.53
CA CYS A 12 8.72 7.88 5.72
C CYS A 12 7.54 8.09 4.75
N ARG A 13 6.87 9.25 4.82
CA ARG A 13 5.70 9.54 3.98
C ARG A 13 6.11 9.69 2.50
N PRO A 14 5.63 8.83 1.59
CA PRO A 14 5.92 8.99 0.17
C PRO A 14 5.26 10.27 -0.36
N ASN A 15 5.99 11.03 -1.18
CA ASN A 15 5.42 12.20 -1.85
C ASN A 15 4.57 11.74 -3.04
N PHE A 16 3.25 11.72 -2.83
CA PHE A 16 2.29 11.24 -3.84
C PHE A 16 2.31 12.06 -5.14
N VAL A 17 2.56 13.37 -5.08
CA VAL A 17 2.65 14.21 -6.28
C VAL A 17 3.85 13.80 -7.12
N ARG A 18 5.02 13.62 -6.48
CA ARG A 18 6.21 13.11 -7.18
C ARG A 18 6.01 11.70 -7.71
N MET A 19 5.37 10.83 -6.92
CA MET A 19 5.12 9.44 -7.28
C MET A 19 4.19 9.30 -8.49
N PHE A 20 3.24 10.23 -8.67
CA PHE A 20 2.37 10.27 -9.84
C PHE A 20 3.16 10.42 -11.14
N PHE A 21 4.17 11.31 -11.16
CA PHE A 21 5.00 11.54 -12.35
C PHE A 21 6.05 10.43 -12.58
N THR A 22 6.60 9.84 -11.51
CA THR A 22 7.65 8.82 -11.66
C THR A 22 7.10 7.41 -11.90
N ASP A 23 6.00 7.04 -11.25
CA ASP A 23 5.50 5.66 -11.26
C ASP A 23 3.94 5.66 -11.08
N PRO A 24 3.18 6.08 -12.11
CA PRO A 24 1.74 6.31 -12.01
C PRO A 24 0.95 5.04 -11.64
N LYS A 25 1.45 3.85 -11.99
CA LYS A 25 0.85 2.56 -11.60
C LYS A 25 0.92 2.34 -10.09
N LEU A 26 2.06 2.63 -9.48
CA LEU A 26 2.24 2.51 -8.03
C LEU A 26 1.39 3.55 -7.31
N TRP A 27 1.32 4.77 -7.85
CA TRP A 27 0.45 5.82 -7.34
C TRP A 27 -1.03 5.39 -7.31
N LEU A 28 -1.53 4.85 -8.43
CA LEU A 28 -2.90 4.36 -8.52
C LEU A 28 -3.18 3.27 -7.49
N LYS A 29 -2.24 2.33 -7.33
CA LYS A 29 -2.32 1.25 -6.35
C LYS A 29 -2.30 1.75 -4.90
N CYS A 30 -1.50 2.76 -4.59
CA CYS A 30 -1.44 3.35 -3.26
C CYS A 30 -2.66 4.21 -2.92
N GLN A 31 -3.30 4.85 -3.91
CA GLN A 31 -4.50 5.67 -3.67
C GLN A 31 -5.80 4.89 -3.74
N MET A 32 -5.92 3.90 -4.62
CA MET A 32 -7.15 3.13 -4.80
C MET A 32 -7.10 1.76 -4.12
N GLY A 33 -5.92 1.27 -3.75
CA GLY A 33 -5.74 0.00 -3.07
C GLY A 33 -5.82 0.11 -1.55
N VAL A 34 -5.65 -1.03 -0.90
CA VAL A 34 -5.59 -1.13 0.57
C VAL A 34 -4.32 -0.42 1.08
N ILE A 35 -4.44 0.35 2.15
CA ILE A 35 -3.28 0.96 2.84
C ILE A 35 -2.52 -0.17 3.53
N MET A 36 -1.25 -0.36 3.16
CA MET A 36 -0.42 -1.44 3.70
C MET A 36 0.88 -0.91 4.28
N ASN A 37 1.42 -1.61 5.29
CA ASN A 37 2.69 -1.27 5.93
C ASN A 37 3.90 -1.09 4.97
N PRO A 38 4.04 -1.85 3.86
CA PRO A 38 5.09 -1.63 2.86
C PRO A 38 5.09 -0.23 2.24
N GLN A 39 3.95 0.47 2.23
CA GLN A 39 3.83 1.82 1.70
C GLN A 39 4.73 2.82 2.45
N TYR A 40 4.93 2.62 3.76
CA TYR A 40 5.84 3.43 4.58
C TYR A 40 7.32 3.04 4.40
N ARG A 41 7.62 1.97 3.65
CA ARG A 41 8.99 1.55 3.31
C ARG A 41 9.41 1.98 1.90
N LEU A 42 8.53 2.67 1.17
CA LEU A 42 8.85 3.28 -0.14
C LEU A 42 9.82 4.47 0.00
N CYS A 43 9.78 5.17 1.14
CA CYS A 43 10.62 6.33 1.45
C CYS A 43 11.08 6.29 2.91
N GLY A 44 12.13 7.05 3.26
CA GLY A 44 12.70 7.12 4.61
C GLY A 44 14.09 6.49 4.77
N PRO A 45 14.68 6.55 5.98
CA PRO A 45 16.08 6.17 6.25
C PRO A 45 16.35 4.66 6.15
N HIS A 46 15.33 3.81 6.26
CA HIS A 46 15.40 2.37 6.00
C HIS A 46 14.39 1.97 4.92
N ALA A 47 14.33 2.74 3.84
CA ALA A 47 13.47 2.45 2.70
C ALA A 47 14.00 1.24 1.91
N GLN A 48 13.09 0.34 1.54
CA GLN A 48 13.35 -0.76 0.63
C GLN A 48 12.43 -0.64 -0.59
N PRO A 49 12.63 0.39 -1.44
CA PRO A 49 11.65 0.79 -2.45
C PRO A 49 11.37 -0.31 -3.48
N LYS A 50 12.39 -1.09 -3.87
CA LYS A 50 12.23 -2.21 -4.82
C LYS A 50 11.32 -3.31 -4.26
N GLU A 51 11.55 -3.69 -3.01
CA GLU A 51 10.80 -4.78 -2.37
C GLU A 51 9.40 -4.34 -1.97
N ALA A 52 9.28 -3.13 -1.41
CA ALA A 52 7.99 -2.52 -1.09
C ALA A 52 7.10 -2.42 -2.34
N ARG A 53 7.66 -1.95 -3.46
CA ARG A 53 6.96 -1.91 -4.75
C ARG A 53 6.54 -3.30 -5.21
N ARG A 54 7.42 -4.30 -5.12
CA ARG A 54 7.11 -5.69 -5.51
C ARG A 54 5.92 -6.25 -4.72
N ILE A 55 5.88 -6.01 -3.42
CA ILE A 55 4.79 -6.46 -2.55
C ILE A 55 3.49 -5.74 -2.91
N ILE A 56 3.51 -4.40 -2.98
CA ILE A 56 2.31 -3.58 -3.28
C ILE A 56 1.70 -3.95 -4.64
N MET A 57 2.56 -4.21 -5.62
CA MET A 57 2.12 -4.60 -6.97
C MET A 57 1.62 -6.05 -7.04
N LYS A 58 2.13 -6.95 -6.19
CA LYS A 58 1.62 -8.32 -6.07
C LYS A 58 0.28 -8.40 -5.34
N THR A 59 -0.03 -7.44 -4.48
CA THR A 59 -1.30 -7.41 -3.76
C THR A 59 -2.46 -7.26 -4.75
N GLN A 60 -3.55 -8.00 -4.54
CA GLN A 60 -4.76 -7.86 -5.34
C GLN A 60 -5.55 -6.60 -4.94
N TRP A 61 -6.34 -6.01 -5.84
CA TRP A 61 -7.08 -4.77 -5.55
C TRP A 61 -8.31 -5.01 -4.65
N ALA A 62 -8.91 -6.21 -4.75
CA ALA A 62 -9.99 -6.68 -3.90
C ALA A 62 -9.51 -7.89 -3.07
N PRO A 63 -10.07 -8.16 -1.88
CA PRO A 63 -9.87 -9.43 -1.19
C PRO A 63 -10.55 -10.53 -2.02
N SER A 64 -9.80 -11.19 -2.88
CA SER A 64 -10.24 -12.43 -3.53
C SER A 64 -10.18 -13.57 -2.52
N GLY A 65 -11.10 -13.52 -1.56
CA GLY A 65 -11.18 -14.45 -0.43
C GLY A 65 -12.60 -14.68 0.09
N ILE A 66 -13.64 -14.10 -0.51
CA ILE A 66 -15.02 -14.55 -0.25
C ILE A 66 -15.35 -15.58 -1.31
N ASN A 67 -15.01 -16.84 -1.03
CA ASN A 67 -15.73 -17.95 -1.64
C ASN A 67 -17.18 -17.86 -1.11
N PHE A 68 -18.17 -17.65 -1.98
CA PHE A 68 -19.60 -17.69 -1.59
C PHE A 68 -19.97 -18.96 -0.80
N ILE A 69 -19.20 -20.03 -1.00
CA ILE A 69 -19.33 -21.32 -0.30
C ILE A 69 -18.96 -21.22 1.19
N GLN A 70 -18.04 -20.34 1.61
CA GLN A 70 -17.69 -20.19 3.03
C GLN A 70 -18.71 -19.37 3.84
N LEU A 71 -19.57 -18.59 3.17
CA LEU A 71 -20.63 -17.82 3.84
C LEU A 71 -21.85 -18.69 4.20
N ALA A 72 -22.07 -19.80 3.47
CA ALA A 72 -23.21 -20.70 3.67
C ALA A 72 -23.00 -21.77 4.76
N MET A 73 -21.76 -21.98 5.23
CA MET A 73 -21.46 -22.89 6.36
C MET A 73 -21.53 -22.19 7.74
N LEU A 74 -21.89 -20.90 7.76
CA LEU A 74 -22.06 -20.09 8.97
C LEU A 74 -23.53 -19.71 9.23
N TYR A 75 -24.49 -20.33 8.54
CA TYR A 75 -25.93 -20.26 8.80
C TYR A 75 -26.54 -21.66 8.84
#